data_AF-A0A2M7A1T6-F1
#
_entry.id   AF-A0A2M7A1T6-F1
#
_cell.length_a   1.000
_cell.length_b   1.000
_cell.length_c   1.000
_cell.angle_alpha   90.00
_cell.angle_beta   90.00
_cell.angle_gamma   90.00
#
_symmetry.space_group_name_H-M   'P 1'
#
loop_
_entity.id
_entity.type
_entity.pdbx_description
1 polymer ?
#
loop_
_entity_poly.entity_id
_entity_poly.type
_entity_poly.pdbx_seq_one_letter_code
_entity_poly.pdbx_strand_id
1 'polypeptide(L)'
;MLGKYEERSLLSFQKTFATEQDCAQHLAEQRWAVSFACPRCGHDQFWHLTKRGLFDCKQCRHQTSVPAGTIFHKTRTPLLKWYWLLYPMAMDKVGVSVAEMQRIPEIR
;
A
#
# COMPACT_ATOMS: atom_id res chain seq x y z
N MET A 1 14.65 14.82 5.08
CA MET A 1 14.40 14.49 6.49
C MET A 1 14.28 12.97 6.57
N LEU A 2 15.28 12.30 7.13
CA LEU A 2 15.21 10.86 7.35
C LEU A 2 14.19 10.64 8.47
N GLY A 3 13.07 10.01 8.16
CA GLY A 3 12.01 9.68 9.12
C GLY A 3 12.61 8.92 10.29
N LYS A 4 12.21 9.27 11.51
CA LYS A 4 12.64 8.57 12.74
C LYS A 4 12.32 7.08 12.57
N TYR A 5 13.32 6.23 12.72
CA TYR A 5 13.12 4.78 12.77
C TYR A 5 12.35 4.47 14.05
N GLU A 6 11.06 4.18 13.90
CA GLU A 6 10.20 3.74 14.99
C GLU A 6 10.24 2.21 14.99
N GLU A 7 10.89 1.62 15.99
CA GLU A 7 10.90 0.18 16.18
C GLU A 7 9.48 -0.26 16.58
N ARG A 8 8.72 -0.75 15.60
CA ARG A 8 7.35 -1.23 15.81
C ARG A 8 7.37 -2.73 16.07
N SER A 9 6.79 -3.15 17.19
CA SER A 9 6.54 -4.57 17.45
C SER A 9 5.57 -5.18 16.42
N LEU A 10 5.69 -6.49 16.15
CA LEU A 10 4.81 -7.20 15.23
C LEU A 10 3.33 -7.02 15.60
N LEU A 11 3.01 -7.10 16.90
CA LEU A 11 1.64 -6.92 17.40
C LEU A 11 1.12 -5.50 17.14
N SER A 12 1.96 -4.48 17.32
CA SER A 12 1.56 -3.11 17.00
C SER A 12 1.34 -2.92 15.49
N PHE A 13 2.19 -3.50 14.66
CA PHE A 13 2.06 -3.44 13.20
C PHE A 13 0.77 -4.12 12.72
N GLN A 14 0.47 -5.32 13.22
CA GLN A 14 -0.76 -6.03 12.88
C GLN A 14 -2.03 -5.30 13.36
N LYS A 15 -1.96 -4.59 14.49
CA LYS A 15 -3.07 -3.75 14.96
C LYS A 15 -3.28 -2.52 14.07
N THR A 16 -2.21 -1.88 13.62
CA THR A 16 -2.30 -0.72 12.71
C THR A 16 -2.78 -1.14 11.32
N PHE A 17 -2.31 -2.27 10.83
CA PHE A 17 -2.65 -2.82 9.51
C PHE A 17 -3.48 -4.08 9.69
N ALA A 18 -4.70 -3.91 10.21
CA ALA A 18 -5.63 -5.00 10.50
C ALA A 18 -6.53 -5.33 9.30
N THR A 19 -6.82 -4.35 8.45
CA THR A 19 -7.74 -4.50 7.32
C THR A 19 -7.11 -4.08 5.98
N GLU A 20 -7.74 -4.50 4.88
CA GLU A 20 -7.40 -4.02 3.52
C GLU A 20 -7.53 -2.51 3.41
N GLN A 21 -8.55 -1.93 4.06
CA GLN A 21 -8.79 -0.49 4.08
C GLN A 21 -7.65 0.27 4.76
N ASP A 22 -7.15 -0.21 5.91
CA ASP A 22 -6.03 0.42 6.62
C ASP A 22 -4.77 0.42 5.74
N CYS A 23 -4.50 -0.70 5.08
CA CYS A 23 -3.36 -0.84 4.17
C CYS A 23 -3.49 0.07 2.93
N ALA A 24 -4.69 0.17 2.36
CA ALA A 24 -4.97 1.03 1.22
C ALA A 24 -4.88 2.51 1.58
N GLN A 25 -5.37 2.90 2.76
CA GLN A 25 -5.27 4.27 3.26
C GLN A 25 -3.81 4.66 3.47
N HIS A 26 -3.04 3.84 4.19
CA HIS A 26 -1.62 4.10 4.39
C HIS A 26 -0.86 4.16 3.05
N LEU A 27 -1.16 3.26 2.10
CA LEU A 27 -0.54 3.32 0.78
C LEU A 27 -0.89 4.62 0.03
N ALA A 28 -2.12 5.12 0.16
CA ALA A 28 -2.53 6.38 -0.43
C ALA A 28 -1.79 7.57 0.20
N GLU A 29 -1.62 7.57 1.53
CA GLU A 29 -0.85 8.58 2.27
C GLU A 29 0.62 8.58 1.82
N GLN A 30 1.26 7.40 1.71
CA GLN A 30 2.64 7.30 1.21
C GLN A 30 2.78 7.76 -0.24
N ARG A 31 1.77 7.49 -1.08
CA ARG A 31 1.80 7.81 -2.51
C ARG A 31 1.56 9.29 -2.79
N TRP A 32 0.63 9.91 -2.07
CA TRP A 32 0.11 11.22 -2.40
C TRP A 32 0.35 12.29 -1.34
N ALA A 33 0.92 11.92 -0.18
CA ALA A 33 1.38 12.76 0.95
C ALA A 33 0.36 13.75 1.53
N VAL A 34 -0.14 14.67 0.71
CA VAL A 34 -1.06 15.75 1.07
C VAL A 34 -2.41 15.57 0.37
N SER A 35 -2.41 15.29 -0.93
CA SER A 35 -3.65 15.16 -1.71
C SER A 35 -3.39 14.29 -2.93
N PHE A 36 -4.44 13.62 -3.40
CA PHE A 36 -4.41 12.89 -4.67
C PHE A 36 -3.72 13.72 -5.76
N ALA A 37 -2.83 13.09 -6.52
CA ALA A 37 -2.25 13.68 -7.71
C ALA A 37 -2.43 12.67 -8.86
N CYS A 38 -3.11 13.11 -9.92
CA CYS A 38 -3.37 12.25 -11.07
C CYS A 38 -2.04 11.82 -11.70
N PRO A 39 -1.77 10.51 -11.88
CA PRO A 39 -0.51 10.04 -12.44
C PRO A 39 -0.32 10.41 -13.92
N ARG A 40 -1.38 10.84 -14.61
CA ARG A 40 -1.33 11.24 -16.02
C ARG A 40 -1.11 12.74 -16.21
N CYS A 41 -1.79 13.58 -15.44
CA CYS A 41 -1.80 15.03 -15.68
C CYS A 41 -1.45 15.88 -14.44
N GLY A 42 -1.18 15.27 -13.29
CA GLY A 42 -0.83 15.98 -12.05
C GLY A 42 -1.98 16.71 -11.34
N HIS A 43 -3.20 16.71 -11.91
CA HIS A 43 -4.35 17.35 -11.30
C HIS A 43 -4.76 16.69 -9.97
N ASP A 44 -5.23 17.50 -9.04
CA ASP A 44 -5.50 17.11 -7.66
C ASP A 44 -6.97 16.79 -7.37
N GLN A 45 -7.90 17.23 -8.22
CA GLN A 45 -9.31 16.92 -8.06
C GLN A 45 -9.70 15.59 -8.69
N PHE A 46 -10.49 14.83 -7.95
CA PHE A 46 -10.97 13.51 -8.37
C PHE A 46 -12.40 13.23 -7.90
N TRP A 47 -13.03 12.24 -8.54
CA TRP A 47 -14.20 11.54 -8.03
C TRP A 47 -13.76 10.21 -7.42
N HIS A 48 -14.25 9.90 -6.22
CA HIS A 48 -14.00 8.60 -5.61
C HIS A 48 -15.10 7.61 -6.01
N LEU A 49 -14.73 6.63 -6.83
CA LEU A 49 -15.60 5.54 -7.26
C LEU A 49 -15.53 4.40 -6.24
N THR A 50 -16.15 4.61 -5.06
CA THR A 50 -16.03 3.74 -3.89
C THR A 50 -16.31 2.26 -4.18
N LYS A 51 -17.32 1.96 -5.01
CA LYS A 51 -17.67 0.57 -5.39
C LYS A 51 -16.53 -0.17 -6.12
N ARG A 52 -15.66 0.56 -6.81
CA ARG A 52 -14.54 -0.01 -7.58
C ARG A 52 -13.18 0.27 -6.93
N GLY A 53 -13.13 1.06 -5.85
CA GLY A 53 -11.88 1.52 -5.24
C GLY A 53 -11.00 2.34 -6.21
N LEU A 54 -11.63 3.11 -7.11
CA LEU A 54 -10.93 3.90 -8.13
C LEU A 54 -11.08 5.40 -7.87
N PHE A 55 -10.06 6.14 -8.29
CA PHE A 55 -9.96 7.59 -8.30
C PHE A 55 -10.04 8.03 -9.76
N ASP A 56 -11.07 8.80 -10.10
CA ASP A 56 -11.30 9.31 -11.45
C ASP A 56 -10.96 10.81 -11.51
N CYS A 57 -9.92 11.16 -12.25
CA CYS A 57 -9.46 12.54 -12.37
C CYS A 57 -10.54 13.45 -13.00
N LYS A 58 -10.83 14.59 -12.37
CA LYS A 58 -11.83 15.54 -12.91
C LYS A 58 -11.38 16.23 -14.19
N GLN A 59 -10.07 16.36 -14.43
CA GLN A 59 -9.51 17.04 -15.60
C GLN A 59 -9.37 16.10 -16.81
N CYS A 60 -8.65 14.97 -16.67
CA CYS A 60 -8.35 14.08 -17.80
C CYS A 60 -9.17 12.79 -17.83
N ARG A 61 -10.10 12.60 -16.88
CA ARG A 61 -10.94 11.38 -16.74
C ARG A 61 -10.16 10.07 -16.60
N HIS A 62 -8.88 10.16 -16.27
CA HIS A 62 -8.04 9.01 -16.04
C HIS A 62 -8.41 8.36 -14.71
N GLN A 63 -8.72 7.06 -14.76
CA GLN A 63 -9.05 6.26 -13.59
C GLN A 63 -7.80 5.53 -13.10
N THR A 64 -7.52 5.64 -11.80
CA THR A 64 -6.41 4.96 -11.14
C THR A 64 -6.86 4.38 -9.81
N SER A 65 -6.34 3.21 -9.43
CA SER A 65 -6.46 2.69 -8.07
C SER A 65 -5.28 3.15 -7.22
N VAL A 66 -5.36 2.99 -5.89
CA VAL A 66 -4.23 3.28 -5.00
C VAL A 66 -2.99 2.43 -5.33
N PRO A 67 -3.10 1.11 -5.58
CA PRO A 67 -1.94 0.28 -5.97
C PRO A 67 -1.40 0.55 -7.37
N ALA A 68 -2.05 1.41 -8.16
CA ALA A 68 -1.65 1.60 -9.54
C ALA A 68 -0.28 2.29 -9.66
N GLY A 69 0.64 1.67 -10.41
CA GLY A 69 2.00 2.19 -10.57
C GLY A 69 2.86 2.09 -9.30
N THR A 70 2.52 1.20 -8.37
CA THR A 70 3.38 0.81 -7.24
C THR A 70 3.85 -0.64 -7.40
N ILE A 71 4.66 -1.13 -6.45
CA ILE A 71 5.04 -2.57 -6.40
C ILE A 71 3.84 -3.51 -6.26
N PHE A 72 2.69 -3.00 -5.81
CA PHE A 72 1.43 -3.74 -5.69
C PHE A 72 0.56 -3.65 -6.96
N HIS A 73 1.08 -3.07 -8.05
CA HIS A 73 0.28 -2.92 -9.27
C HIS A 73 -0.13 -4.27 -9.85
N LYS A 74 -1.43 -4.43 -10.14
CA LYS A 74 -2.02 -5.65 -10.73
C LYS A 74 -1.79 -6.94 -9.92
N THR A 75 -1.42 -6.83 -8.65
CA THR A 75 -1.36 -8.00 -7.77
C THR A 75 -2.78 -8.54 -7.53
N ARG A 76 -2.92 -9.87 -7.51
CA ARG A 76 -4.15 -10.55 -7.05
C ARG A 76 -4.13 -10.80 -5.55
N THR A 77 -2.98 -10.61 -4.92
CA THR A 77 -2.78 -10.81 -3.50
C THR A 77 -3.34 -9.60 -2.73
N PRO A 78 -4.18 -9.80 -1.70
CA PRO A 78 -4.67 -8.71 -0.86
C PRO A 78 -3.51 -7.87 -0.26
N LEU A 79 -3.70 -6.56 -0.13
CA LEU A 79 -2.66 -5.66 0.39
C LEU A 79 -2.26 -6.02 1.83
N LEU A 80 -3.20 -6.52 2.63
CA LEU A 80 -2.94 -6.98 4.00
C LEU A 80 -1.86 -8.06 4.05
N LYS A 81 -1.93 -9.05 3.15
CA LYS A 81 -0.91 -10.10 3.04
C LYS A 81 0.45 -9.54 2.65
N TRP A 82 0.47 -8.54 1.75
CA TRP A 82 1.70 -7.85 1.40
C TRP A 82 2.29 -7.08 2.60
N TYR A 83 1.47 -6.38 3.37
CA TYR A 83 1.93 -5.65 4.55
C TYR A 83 2.52 -6.58 5.60
N TRP A 84 1.90 -7.74 5.84
CA TRP A 84 2.45 -8.75 6.74
C TRP A 84 3.78 -9.33 6.26
N LEU A 85 3.98 -9.41 4.94
CA LEU A 85 5.25 -9.84 4.35
C LEU A 85 6.34 -8.76 4.46
N LEU A 86 5.95 -7.49 4.32
CA LEU A 86 6.89 -6.35 4.39
C LEU A 86 7.44 -6.14 5.79
N TYR A 87 6.68 -6.47 6.84
CA TYR A 87 7.16 -6.32 8.22
C TYR A 87 8.46 -7.08 8.49
N PRO A 88 8.55 -8.41 8.33
CA PRO A 88 9.78 -9.15 8.57
C PRO A 88 10.87 -8.75 7.57
N MET A 89 10.53 -8.39 6.32
CA MET A 89 11.49 -7.86 5.35
C MET A 89 12.16 -6.56 5.83
N ALA A 90 11.41 -5.67 6.46
CA ALA A 90 11.91 -4.37 6.90
C ALA A 90 12.62 -4.44 8.27
N MET A 91 12.25 -5.39 9.12
CA MET A 91 12.75 -5.50 10.49
C MET A 91 13.93 -6.47 10.64
N ASP A 92 14.11 -7.41 9.72
CA ASP A 92 15.24 -8.33 9.76
C ASP A 92 16.53 -7.65 9.29
N LYS A 93 17.60 -7.80 10.09
CA LYS A 93 18.92 -7.20 9.80
C LYS A 93 19.70 -7.93 8.72
N VAL A 94 19.42 -9.22 8.55
CA VAL A 94 20.14 -10.14 7.64
C VAL A 94 19.31 -10.47 6.41
N GLY A 95 18.01 -10.15 6.45
CA GLY A 95 17.04 -10.41 5.39
C GLY A 95 16.35 -11.75 5.58
N VAL A 96 15.22 -11.90 4.90
CA VAL A 96 14.37 -13.10 5.00
C VAL A 96 14.46 -13.89 3.70
N SER A 97 14.52 -15.22 3.79
CA SER A 97 14.53 -16.07 2.59
C SER A 97 13.17 -16.09 1.90
N VAL A 98 13.14 -16.20 0.58
CA VAL A 98 11.89 -16.31 -0.19
C VAL A 98 11.07 -17.54 0.23
N ALA A 99 11.73 -18.64 0.58
CA ALA A 99 11.06 -19.85 1.04
C ALA A 99 10.35 -19.66 2.38
N GLU A 100 10.92 -18.85 3.28
CA GLU A 100 10.28 -18.48 4.55
C GLU A 100 9.11 -17.51 4.32
N MET A 101 9.33 -16.52 3.44
CA MET A 101 8.29 -15.58 3.01
C MET A 101 7.07 -16.25 2.39
N GLN A 102 7.22 -17.40 1.73
CA GLN A 102 6.09 -18.14 1.17
C GLN A 102 5.22 -18.85 2.22
N ARG A 103 5.73 -19.06 3.44
CA ARG A 103 5.00 -19.75 4.52
C ARG A 103 4.13 -18.79 5.33
N ILE A 104 4.56 -17.52 5.44
CA ILE A 104 3.96 -16.55 6.36
C ILE A 104 2.57 -16.10 5.87
N PRO A 105 2.41 -15.60 4.63
CA PRO A 105 1.12 -15.42 4.00
C PRO A 105 0.86 -16.57 3.01
N GLU A 106 -0.33 -17.17 3.05
CA GLU A 106 -0.79 -18.09 2.01
C GLU A 106 -0.98 -17.35 0.66
N ILE A 107 0.11 -16.95 0.03
CA ILE A 107 0.16 -16.30 -1.29
C ILE A 107 0.31 -17.44 -2.30
N ARG A 108 -0.77 -17.71 -3.04
CA ARG A 108 -0.81 -18.70 -4.10
C ARG A 108 -0.68 -18.03 -5.47
#